data_AF-A0A969BQ25-F1
#
_entry.id   AF-A0A969BQ25-F1
#
_cell.length_a   1.000
_cell.length_b   1.000
_cell.length_c   1.000
_cell.angle_alpha   90.00
_cell.angle_beta   90.00
_cell.angle_gamma   90.00
#
_symmetry.space_group_name_H-M   'P 1'
#
loop_
_entity.id
_entity.type
_entity.pdbx_description
1 polymer ?
#
loop_
_entity_poly.entity_id
_entity_poly.type
_entity_poly.pdbx_seq_one_letter_code
_entity_poly.pdbx_strand_id
1 'polypeptide(L)'
;MKTTLRHGKSAFTLIEILVVITIIAVLAAATVGGTRFAKERQKRNQAEIQIQLLAKSLEEYKLDRGIYPATTDSVDGRNNSDILFNALYWDSDDDDEGAGIGDAAGDQDQKIYLDSLDPATSSHKWTQAPASDRTKITDPWKNEYRYRSAKDSTGTQNASTDNVDFDLWSSGPDGESKPSITGDQSNKDDIKL
;
A
#
# COMPACT_ATOMS: atom_id res chain seq x y z
N MET A 1 -37.05 29.53 69.37
CA MET A 1 -35.75 28.82 69.31
C MET A 1 -35.65 28.10 67.98
N LYS A 2 -34.64 28.39 67.14
CA LYS A 2 -34.41 27.71 65.86
C LYS A 2 -33.12 26.88 65.98
N THR A 3 -33.24 25.56 65.94
CA THR A 3 -32.13 24.61 65.96
C THR A 3 -31.66 24.38 64.52
N THR A 4 -30.48 24.89 64.16
CA THR A 4 -29.85 24.64 62.87
C THR A 4 -29.05 23.34 62.92
N LEU A 5 -29.54 22.30 62.24
CA LEU A 5 -28.83 21.03 62.07
C LEU A 5 -27.64 21.24 61.12
N ARG A 6 -26.41 21.08 61.62
CA ARG A 6 -25.20 21.13 60.80
C ARG A 6 -25.05 19.80 60.06
N HIS A 7 -25.22 19.83 58.74
CA HIS A 7 -24.88 18.72 57.86
C HIS A 7 -23.35 18.55 57.86
N GLY A 8 -22.85 17.41 58.35
CA GLY A 8 -21.43 17.09 58.31
C GLY A 8 -20.95 17.03 56.86
N LYS A 9 -19.94 17.83 56.52
CA LYS A 9 -19.27 17.76 55.22
C LYS A 9 -18.46 16.46 55.19
N SER A 10 -18.83 15.54 54.30
CA SER A 10 -18.05 14.32 54.06
C SER A 10 -16.65 14.72 53.59
N ALA A 11 -15.63 14.33 54.33
CA ALA A 11 -14.23 14.52 53.95
C ALA A 11 -13.78 13.33 53.11
N PHE A 12 -13.19 13.61 51.95
CA PHE A 12 -12.71 12.61 51.01
C PHE A 12 -11.59 11.76 51.65
N THR A 13 -11.66 10.45 51.51
CA THR A 13 -10.64 9.55 52.09
C THR A 13 -9.55 9.25 51.07
N LEU A 14 -8.31 9.07 51.55
CA LEU A 14 -7.17 8.70 50.68
C LEU A 14 -7.40 7.37 49.96
N ILE A 15 -8.09 6.43 50.62
CA ILE A 15 -8.38 5.11 50.06
C ILE A 15 -9.34 5.20 48.86
N GLU A 16 -10.25 6.17 48.87
CA GLU A 16 -11.22 6.39 47.79
C GLU A 16 -10.54 6.93 46.53
N ILE A 17 -9.57 7.83 46.69
CA ILE A 17 -8.72 8.26 45.56
C ILE A 17 -7.83 7.10 45.07
N LEU A 18 -7.30 6.27 45.97
CA LEU A 18 -6.44 5.14 45.60
C LEU A 18 -7.18 4.08 44.78
N VAL A 19 -8.43 3.79 45.14
CA VAL A 19 -9.28 2.88 44.35
C VAL A 19 -9.62 3.46 42.98
N VAL A 20 -9.90 4.77 42.89
CA VAL A 20 -10.24 5.40 41.60
C VAL A 20 -9.04 5.38 40.64
N ILE A 21 -7.84 5.75 41.10
CA ILE A 21 -6.66 5.75 40.22
C ILE A 21 -6.27 4.33 39.78
N THR A 22 -6.49 3.31 40.62
CA THR A 22 -6.22 1.92 40.26
C THR A 22 -7.21 1.41 39.21
N ILE A 23 -8.50 1.73 39.33
CA ILE A 23 -9.50 1.40 38.31
C ILE A 23 -9.17 2.10 36.97
N ILE A 24 -8.82 3.39 37.01
CA ILE A 24 -8.43 4.14 35.80
C ILE A 24 -7.19 3.52 35.14
N ALA A 25 -6.17 3.14 35.92
CA ALA A 25 -4.96 2.51 35.40
C ALA A 25 -5.26 1.16 34.71
N VAL A 26 -6.13 0.33 35.29
CA VAL A 26 -6.55 -0.95 34.71
C VAL A 26 -7.34 -0.74 33.41
N LEU A 27 -8.30 0.19 33.40
CA LEU A 27 -9.10 0.49 32.22
C LEU A 27 -8.27 1.09 31.08
N ALA A 28 -7.31 1.97 31.41
CA ALA A 28 -6.37 2.55 30.44
C ALA A 28 -5.46 1.47 29.83
N ALA A 29 -5.00 0.50 30.63
CA ALA A 29 -4.20 -0.62 30.12
C ALA A 29 -5.01 -1.53 29.18
N ALA A 30 -6.28 -1.81 29.51
CA ALA A 30 -7.13 -2.69 28.71
C ALA A 30 -7.53 -2.07 27.35
N THR A 31 -7.69 -0.75 27.27
CA THR A 31 -8.16 -0.08 26.04
C THR A 31 -7.11 -0.06 24.90
N VAL A 32 -5.82 -0.14 25.22
CA VAL A 32 -4.75 -0.05 24.20
C VAL A 32 -4.55 -1.36 23.42
N GLY A 33 -4.89 -2.52 24.01
CA GLY A 33 -4.48 -3.84 23.48
C GLY A 33 -5.14 -4.28 22.17
N GLY A 34 -6.40 -3.92 21.92
CA GLY A 34 -7.20 -4.52 20.82
C GLY A 34 -6.99 -3.92 19.42
N THR A 35 -6.38 -2.73 19.32
CA THR A 35 -6.37 -1.97 18.04
C THR A 35 -5.35 -2.46 17.02
N ARG A 36 -4.33 -3.22 17.43
CA ARG A 36 -3.23 -3.64 16.55
C ARG A 36 -3.68 -4.69 15.53
N PHE A 37 -4.40 -5.73 15.96
CA PHE A 37 -4.84 -6.81 15.08
C PHE A 37 -5.84 -6.32 14.02
N ALA A 38 -6.75 -5.42 14.41
CA ALA A 38 -7.71 -4.83 13.48
C ALA A 38 -7.01 -4.00 12.39
N LYS A 39 -5.99 -3.21 12.76
CA LYS A 39 -5.19 -2.43 11.81
C LYS A 39 -4.40 -3.31 10.84
N GLU A 40 -3.81 -4.40 11.34
CA GLU A 40 -3.06 -5.33 10.50
C GLU A 40 -3.96 -6.03 9.48
N ARG A 41 -5.14 -6.49 9.90
CA ARG A 41 -6.14 -7.04 8.98
C ARG A 41 -6.60 -6.02 7.95
N GLN A 42 -6.81 -4.77 8.37
CA GLN A 42 -7.16 -3.69 7.45
C GLN A 42 -6.07 -3.46 6.40
N LYS A 43 -4.79 -3.48 6.77
CA LYS A 43 -3.67 -3.35 5.84
C LYS A 43 -3.64 -4.48 4.81
N ARG A 44 -3.81 -5.73 5.24
CA ARG A 44 -3.89 -6.88 4.32
C ARG A 44 -5.02 -6.74 3.32
N ASN A 45 -6.23 -6.40 3.80
CA ASN A 45 -7.37 -6.15 2.93
C ASN A 45 -7.11 -4.99 1.95
N GLN A 46 -6.43 -3.93 2.39
CA GLN A 46 -6.05 -2.81 1.52
C GLN A 46 -5.06 -3.25 0.43
N ALA A 47 -4.07 -4.07 0.77
CA ALA A 47 -3.11 -4.62 -0.19
C ALA A 47 -3.79 -5.52 -1.23
N GLU A 48 -4.75 -6.35 -0.83
CA GLU A 48 -5.54 -7.18 -1.75
C GLU A 48 -6.35 -6.32 -2.73
N ILE A 49 -7.02 -5.26 -2.24
CA ILE A 49 -7.77 -4.33 -3.09
C ILE A 49 -6.82 -3.57 -4.04
N GLN A 50 -5.65 -3.16 -3.55
CA GLN A 50 -4.61 -2.49 -4.35
C GLN A 50 -4.15 -3.37 -5.50
N ILE A 51 -3.83 -4.64 -5.23
CA ILE A 51 -3.40 -5.60 -6.24
C ILE A 51 -4.49 -5.81 -7.29
N GLN A 52 -5.76 -5.94 -6.88
CA GLN A 52 -6.88 -6.08 -7.82
C GLN A 52 -7.03 -4.84 -8.72
N LEU A 53 -6.87 -3.63 -8.16
CA LEU A 53 -6.98 -2.40 -8.93
C LEU A 53 -5.82 -2.26 -9.92
N LEU A 54 -4.60 -2.59 -9.49
CA LEU A 54 -3.43 -2.63 -10.36
C LEU A 54 -3.60 -3.66 -11.48
N ALA A 55 -4.03 -4.88 -11.15
CA ALA A 55 -4.30 -5.93 -12.14
C ALA A 55 -5.35 -5.49 -13.17
N LYS A 56 -6.46 -4.88 -12.73
CA LYS A 56 -7.47 -4.32 -13.64
C LYS A 56 -6.88 -3.25 -14.56
N SER A 57 -6.08 -2.34 -14.02
CA SER A 57 -5.45 -1.29 -14.84
C SER A 57 -4.42 -1.86 -15.83
N LEU A 58 -3.74 -2.95 -15.48
CA LEU A 58 -2.85 -3.69 -16.39
C LEU A 58 -3.61 -4.39 -17.52
N GLU A 59 -4.80 -4.94 -17.24
CA GLU A 59 -5.67 -5.51 -18.27
C GLU A 59 -6.13 -4.44 -19.26
N GLU A 60 -6.52 -3.26 -18.77
CA GLU A 60 -6.86 -2.10 -19.60
C GLU A 60 -5.67 -1.63 -20.44
N TYR A 61 -4.48 -1.54 -19.83
CA TYR A 61 -3.24 -1.22 -20.55
C TYR A 61 -2.97 -2.21 -21.69
N LYS A 62 -3.09 -3.52 -21.44
CA LYS A 62 -2.92 -4.55 -22.48
C LYS A 62 -3.98 -4.46 -23.57
N LEU A 63 -5.21 -4.09 -23.24
CA LEU A 63 -6.28 -3.93 -24.23
C LEU A 63 -5.95 -2.82 -25.24
N ASP A 64 -5.30 -1.75 -24.78
CA ASP A 64 -4.94 -0.60 -25.62
C ASP A 64 -3.57 -0.76 -26.31
N ARG A 65 -2.54 -1.18 -25.57
CA ARG A 65 -1.16 -1.30 -26.08
C ARG A 65 -0.83 -2.70 -26.64
N GLY A 66 -1.70 -3.69 -26.43
CA GLY A 66 -1.56 -5.07 -26.92
C GLY A 66 -0.61 -5.96 -26.11
N ILE A 67 0.13 -5.39 -25.14
CA ILE A 67 1.10 -6.10 -24.29
C ILE A 67 1.05 -5.54 -22.87
N TYR A 68 1.40 -6.35 -21.88
CA TYR A 68 1.66 -5.85 -20.53
C TYR A 68 3.00 -5.08 -20.48
N PRO A 69 3.20 -4.17 -19.50
CA PRO A 69 4.47 -3.49 -19.31
C PRO A 69 5.59 -4.51 -19.15
N ALA A 70 6.53 -4.53 -20.09
CA ALA A 70 7.56 -5.55 -20.14
C ALA A 70 8.63 -5.30 -19.06
N THR A 71 9.07 -6.38 -18.41
CA THR A 71 10.20 -6.38 -17.48
C THR A 71 11.29 -7.29 -18.02
N THR A 72 12.53 -7.00 -17.64
CA THR A 72 13.62 -7.98 -17.78
C THR A 72 13.38 -9.17 -16.85
N ASP A 73 13.85 -10.36 -17.23
CA ASP A 73 13.76 -11.55 -16.39
C ASP A 73 14.38 -11.27 -15.00
N SER A 74 13.53 -11.27 -13.99
CA SER A 74 13.89 -10.97 -12.61
C SER A 74 13.22 -11.98 -11.70
N VAL A 75 14.02 -12.54 -10.81
CA VAL A 75 13.55 -13.51 -9.82
C VAL A 75 12.63 -12.85 -8.80
N ASP A 76 13.01 -11.71 -8.25
CA ASP A 76 12.34 -11.10 -7.10
C ASP A 76 11.36 -9.97 -7.45
N GLY A 77 11.26 -9.61 -8.74
CA GLY A 77 10.40 -8.55 -9.23
C GLY A 77 10.68 -7.18 -8.60
N ARG A 78 11.86 -6.99 -7.99
CA ARG A 78 12.24 -5.74 -7.31
C ARG A 78 12.59 -4.65 -8.29
N ASN A 79 12.29 -3.39 -7.97
CA ASN A 79 12.53 -2.26 -8.87
C ASN A 79 11.82 -2.39 -10.22
N ASN A 80 10.73 -3.15 -10.28
CA ASN A 80 9.82 -3.15 -11.44
C ASN A 80 8.55 -2.35 -11.13
N SER A 81 8.47 -1.75 -9.94
CA SER A 81 7.32 -0.94 -9.49
C SER A 81 7.25 0.41 -10.22
N ASP A 82 8.40 0.96 -10.59
CA ASP A 82 8.54 2.13 -11.46
C ASP A 82 8.03 1.85 -12.87
N ILE A 83 8.25 0.65 -13.41
CA ILE A 83 7.68 0.25 -14.69
C ILE A 83 6.14 0.26 -14.63
N LEU A 84 5.56 -0.20 -13.52
CA LEU A 84 4.11 -0.10 -13.31
C LEU A 84 3.64 1.35 -13.21
N PHE A 85 4.36 2.18 -12.45
CA PHE A 85 4.00 3.60 -12.31
C PHE A 85 4.04 4.33 -13.66
N ASN A 86 5.08 4.11 -14.45
CA ASN A 86 5.23 4.69 -15.79
C ASN A 86 4.14 4.21 -16.74
N ALA A 87 3.86 2.90 -16.75
CA ALA A 87 2.84 2.37 -17.64
C ALA A 87 1.41 2.81 -17.28
N LEU A 88 1.09 2.92 -15.98
CA LEU A 88 -0.29 3.12 -15.52
C LEU A 88 -0.64 4.58 -15.24
N TYR A 89 0.37 5.43 -15.00
CA TYR A 89 0.16 6.82 -14.59
C TYR A 89 1.07 7.81 -15.31
N TRP A 90 2.38 7.54 -15.45
CA TRP A 90 3.41 8.52 -15.83
C TRP A 90 3.85 8.46 -17.31
N ASP A 91 3.10 7.80 -18.22
CA ASP A 91 3.46 7.57 -19.64
C ASP A 91 4.30 8.72 -20.25
N SER A 92 5.60 8.48 -20.40
CA SER A 92 6.59 9.49 -20.75
C SER A 92 6.87 9.39 -22.24
N ASP A 93 5.93 9.87 -23.06
CA ASP A 93 6.00 9.57 -24.49
C ASP A 93 6.88 10.53 -25.31
N ASP A 94 7.47 11.66 -24.84
CA ASP A 94 8.58 12.30 -25.62
C ASP A 94 9.44 13.44 -25.00
N ASP A 95 9.24 13.91 -23.74
CA ASP A 95 9.96 15.09 -23.25
C ASP A 95 10.11 15.19 -21.72
N ASP A 96 10.97 14.35 -21.12
CA ASP A 96 11.57 14.46 -19.77
C ASP A 96 10.65 14.77 -18.55
N GLU A 97 9.33 14.81 -18.74
CA GLU A 97 8.32 15.00 -17.71
C GLU A 97 7.16 14.06 -18.07
N GLY A 98 7.04 12.95 -17.34
CA GLY A 98 6.00 11.97 -17.66
C GLY A 98 4.60 12.45 -17.30
N ALA A 99 3.62 11.65 -17.67
CA ALA A 99 2.21 11.99 -17.54
C ALA A 99 1.85 12.41 -16.11
N GLY A 100 1.39 13.66 -15.98
CA GLY A 100 0.69 14.15 -14.79
C GLY A 100 1.22 15.41 -14.10
N ILE A 101 2.23 16.12 -14.62
CA ILE A 101 2.49 17.51 -14.21
C ILE A 101 2.33 18.42 -15.42
N GLY A 102 1.09 18.59 -15.85
CA GLY A 102 0.76 19.38 -17.04
C GLY A 102 1.40 20.77 -17.02
N ASP A 103 2.32 21.00 -17.95
CA ASP A 103 2.48 22.30 -18.56
C ASP A 103 1.38 22.48 -19.61
N ALA A 104 0.96 23.73 -19.78
CA ALA A 104 -0.26 24.14 -20.47
C ALA A 104 -0.18 24.01 -22.01
N ALA A 105 0.47 22.97 -22.53
CA ALA A 105 0.79 22.78 -23.95
C ALA A 105 0.25 21.47 -24.52
N GLY A 106 -1.01 21.14 -24.23
CA GLY A 106 -1.93 20.69 -25.29
C GLY A 106 -1.72 19.32 -25.94
N ASP A 107 -1.07 18.34 -25.31
CA ASP A 107 -1.20 16.94 -25.74
C ASP A 107 -2.30 16.24 -24.92
N GLN A 108 -3.46 16.04 -25.54
CA GLN A 108 -4.71 15.61 -24.89
C GLN A 108 -4.88 14.09 -24.82
N ASP A 109 -3.86 13.33 -25.21
CA ASP A 109 -3.98 11.89 -25.50
C ASP A 109 -3.32 10.97 -24.45
N GLN A 110 -2.72 11.52 -23.38
CA GLN A 110 -2.14 10.72 -22.29
C GLN A 110 -3.25 10.05 -21.45
N LYS A 111 -3.45 8.75 -21.67
CA LYS A 111 -4.45 7.95 -20.96
C LYS A 111 -3.91 7.47 -19.62
N ILE A 112 -4.45 8.02 -18.53
CA ILE A 112 -4.20 7.52 -17.17
C ILE A 112 -5.08 6.29 -16.93
N TYR A 113 -4.45 5.14 -16.71
CA TYR A 113 -5.15 3.89 -16.37
C TYR A 113 -5.49 3.81 -14.88
N LEU A 114 -4.72 4.51 -14.04
CA LEU A 114 -4.95 4.50 -12.60
C LEU A 114 -4.71 5.86 -11.92
N ASP A 115 -5.79 6.62 -11.74
CA ASP A 115 -5.79 7.93 -11.06
C ASP A 115 -5.33 7.86 -9.58
N SER A 116 -5.52 6.73 -8.91
CA SER A 116 -5.10 6.58 -7.50
C SER A 116 -3.59 6.56 -7.29
N LEU A 117 -2.79 6.54 -8.36
CA LEU A 117 -1.34 6.65 -8.32
C LEU A 117 -0.82 8.09 -8.27
N ASP A 118 -1.71 9.08 -8.41
CA ASP A 118 -1.31 10.49 -8.36
C ASP A 118 -0.58 10.81 -7.04
N PRO A 119 0.72 11.17 -7.08
CA PRO A 119 1.52 11.48 -5.89
C PRO A 119 1.06 12.76 -5.16
N ALA A 120 0.41 13.68 -5.86
CA ALA A 120 0.02 15.00 -5.38
C ALA A 120 -1.43 15.03 -4.88
N THR A 121 -2.35 14.34 -5.56
CA THR A 121 -3.78 14.39 -5.22
C THR A 121 -4.34 13.11 -4.61
N SER A 122 -3.66 11.95 -4.74
CA SER A 122 -4.22 10.70 -4.24
C SER A 122 -4.33 10.70 -2.70
N SER A 123 -5.52 10.40 -2.19
CA SER A 123 -5.74 10.23 -0.75
C SER A 123 -5.02 9.00 -0.19
N HIS A 124 -4.74 8.03 -1.07
CA HIS A 124 -4.29 6.72 -0.66
C HIS A 124 -2.76 6.60 -0.51
N LYS A 125 -1.98 7.57 -1.02
CA LYS A 125 -0.52 7.67 -0.82
C LYS A 125 0.24 6.40 -1.23
N TRP A 126 -0.12 5.82 -2.37
CA TRP A 126 0.60 4.65 -2.90
C TRP A 126 1.99 5.07 -3.41
N THR A 127 2.14 6.33 -3.80
CA THR A 127 3.37 6.94 -4.32
C THR A 127 3.80 8.12 -3.44
N GLN A 128 5.02 8.62 -3.63
CA GLN A 128 5.56 9.77 -2.90
C GLN A 128 5.89 10.91 -3.86
N ALA A 129 5.57 12.14 -3.48
CA ALA A 129 5.92 13.34 -4.24
C ALA A 129 7.34 13.84 -3.89
N PRO A 130 8.07 14.47 -4.83
CA PRO A 130 7.70 14.62 -6.24
C PRO A 130 7.78 13.27 -6.97
N ALA A 131 6.86 13.01 -7.90
CA ALA A 131 7.01 11.85 -8.75
C ALA A 131 8.14 12.07 -9.76
N SER A 132 8.80 10.96 -10.10
CA SER A 132 9.67 10.80 -11.24
C SER A 132 9.37 9.47 -11.94
N ASP A 133 10.04 9.24 -13.06
CA ASP A 133 10.18 7.96 -13.76
C ASP A 133 10.57 6.74 -12.88
N ARG A 134 11.12 6.98 -11.68
CA ARG A 134 11.57 5.95 -10.73
C ARG A 134 10.64 5.84 -9.51
N THR A 135 9.47 6.46 -9.57
CA THR A 135 8.50 6.42 -8.48
C THR A 135 8.01 5.00 -8.28
N LYS A 136 8.13 4.51 -7.05
CA LYS A 136 7.67 3.18 -6.69
C LYS A 136 6.26 3.25 -6.10
N ILE A 137 5.41 2.34 -6.55
CA ILE A 137 4.10 2.08 -5.95
C ILE A 137 4.35 1.24 -4.70
N THR A 138 3.85 1.72 -3.58
CA THR A 138 4.05 1.15 -2.25
C THR A 138 2.77 0.57 -1.68
N ASP A 139 2.92 -0.53 -0.95
CA ASP A 139 1.86 -1.21 -0.22
C ASP A 139 1.56 -0.54 1.14
N PRO A 140 0.60 -1.05 1.94
CA PRO A 140 0.24 -0.46 3.24
C PRO A 140 1.33 -0.58 4.32
N TRP A 141 2.40 -1.32 4.07
CA TRP A 141 3.61 -1.41 4.90
C TRP A 141 4.76 -0.56 4.36
N LYS A 142 4.53 0.17 3.25
CA LYS A 142 5.48 1.01 2.52
C LYS A 142 6.56 0.23 1.77
N ASN A 143 6.33 -1.05 1.55
CA ASN A 143 7.18 -1.86 0.71
C ASN A 143 6.76 -1.69 -0.75
N GLU A 144 7.70 -1.79 -1.69
CA GLU A 144 7.37 -1.69 -3.11
C GLU A 144 6.56 -2.91 -3.56
N TYR A 145 5.56 -2.68 -4.41
CA TYR A 145 4.91 -3.77 -5.14
C TYR A 145 5.91 -4.46 -6.05
N ARG A 146 5.87 -5.78 -6.07
CA ARG A 146 6.70 -6.62 -6.92
C ARG A 146 5.94 -6.98 -8.18
N TYR A 147 6.62 -6.88 -9.30
CA TYR A 147 6.04 -7.13 -10.61
C TYR A 147 7.03 -7.86 -11.51
N ARG A 148 6.53 -8.80 -12.32
CA ARG A 148 7.27 -9.42 -13.41
C ARG A 148 6.30 -9.73 -14.54
N SER A 149 6.67 -9.38 -15.77
CA SER A 149 5.88 -9.73 -16.95
C SER A 149 6.25 -11.13 -17.44
N ALA A 150 5.31 -11.87 -18.01
CA ALA A 150 5.61 -13.18 -18.60
C ALA A 150 6.48 -13.10 -19.85
N LYS A 151 6.49 -11.95 -20.52
CA LYS A 151 7.28 -11.69 -21.72
C LYS A 151 8.04 -10.37 -21.61
N ASP A 152 9.23 -10.35 -22.18
CA ASP A 152 10.00 -9.13 -22.37
C ASP A 152 9.47 -8.29 -23.56
N SER A 153 10.11 -7.15 -23.83
CA SER A 153 9.74 -6.24 -24.92
C SER A 153 9.93 -6.84 -26.32
N THR A 154 10.71 -7.93 -26.44
CA THR A 154 10.92 -8.67 -27.70
C THR A 154 9.95 -9.83 -27.87
N GLY A 155 9.12 -10.11 -26.86
CA GLY A 155 8.19 -11.24 -26.83
C GLY A 155 8.81 -12.55 -26.34
N THR A 156 10.05 -12.53 -25.85
CA THR A 156 10.73 -13.69 -25.25
C THR A 156 10.15 -13.96 -23.85
N GLN A 157 9.92 -15.23 -23.52
CA GLN A 157 9.32 -15.62 -22.25
C GLN A 157 10.34 -15.46 -21.10
N ASN A 158 9.92 -14.78 -20.02
CA ASN A 158 10.70 -14.66 -18.80
C ASN A 158 10.56 -15.96 -17.99
N ALA A 159 11.70 -16.64 -17.75
CA ALA A 159 11.72 -17.95 -17.12
C ALA A 159 11.34 -17.91 -15.63
N SER A 160 11.51 -16.75 -14.99
CA SER A 160 11.18 -16.56 -13.57
C SER A 160 9.72 -16.23 -13.32
N THR A 161 8.87 -16.14 -14.35
CA THR A 161 7.43 -15.82 -14.20
C THR A 161 6.64 -17.11 -14.00
N ASP A 162 5.79 -17.14 -12.96
CA ASP A 162 4.97 -18.32 -12.65
C ASP A 162 3.67 -18.29 -13.45
N ASN A 163 3.11 -17.10 -13.69
CA ASN A 163 1.87 -16.89 -14.43
C ASN A 163 2.10 -16.61 -15.92
N VAL A 164 1.09 -16.91 -16.75
CA VAL A 164 1.17 -16.79 -18.23
C VAL A 164 1.18 -15.33 -18.71
N ASP A 165 0.61 -14.44 -17.91
CA ASP A 165 0.42 -13.03 -18.26
C ASP A 165 1.44 -12.14 -17.52
N PHE A 166 1.34 -12.10 -16.19
CA PHE A 166 2.26 -11.40 -15.31
C PHE A 166 2.11 -11.93 -13.88
N ASP A 167 3.06 -11.60 -13.01
CA ASP A 167 2.91 -11.76 -11.58
C ASP A 167 2.99 -10.40 -10.88
N LEU A 168 2.10 -10.21 -9.92
CA LEU A 168 2.00 -9.00 -9.10
C LEU A 168 1.76 -9.43 -7.65
N TRP A 169 2.59 -8.92 -6.74
CA TRP A 169 2.42 -9.21 -5.31
C TRP A 169 2.98 -8.10 -4.40
N SER A 170 2.47 -8.06 -3.16
CA SER A 170 3.08 -7.33 -2.05
C SER A 170 3.89 -8.31 -1.21
N SER A 171 5.04 -7.88 -0.73
CA SER A 171 5.90 -8.64 0.21
C SER A 171 5.41 -8.55 1.66
N GLY A 172 4.23 -7.99 1.91
CA GLY A 172 3.64 -7.95 3.24
C GLY A 172 4.41 -7.09 4.26
N PRO A 173 4.12 -7.29 5.57
CA PRO A 173 4.75 -6.59 6.68
C PRO A 173 6.27 -6.69 6.75
N ASP A 174 6.87 -7.82 6.37
CA ASP A 174 8.31 -8.04 6.54
C ASP A 174 9.15 -7.41 5.40
N GLY A 175 8.53 -7.18 4.24
CA GLY A 175 9.19 -6.56 3.08
C GLY A 175 10.11 -7.50 2.30
N GLU A 176 10.20 -8.76 2.72
CA GLU A 176 11.08 -9.78 2.17
C GLU A 176 10.27 -10.77 1.35
N SER A 177 10.80 -11.17 0.19
CA SER A 177 10.10 -12.12 -0.68
C SER A 177 11.14 -12.87 -1.51
N LYS A 178 11.05 -14.20 -1.52
CA LYS A 178 11.91 -15.11 -2.28
C LYS A 178 11.06 -16.06 -3.12
N PRO A 179 10.43 -15.57 -4.20
CA PRO A 179 9.45 -16.34 -4.95
C PRO A 179 10.03 -17.60 -5.60
N SER A 180 11.33 -17.64 -5.92
CA SER A 180 11.98 -18.85 -6.46
C SER A 180 12.14 -20.00 -5.46
N ILE A 181 11.93 -19.78 -4.16
CA ILE A 181 12.07 -20.80 -3.13
C ILE A 181 10.69 -21.13 -2.56
N THR A 182 10.08 -22.19 -3.08
CA THR A 182 8.78 -22.68 -2.59
C THR A 182 8.85 -23.02 -1.10
N GLY A 183 8.00 -22.38 -0.29
CA GLY A 183 7.91 -22.63 1.15
C GLY A 183 8.91 -21.87 2.02
N ASP A 184 9.68 -20.92 1.47
CA ASP A 184 10.50 -20.01 2.29
C ASP A 184 9.63 -19.23 3.29
N GLN A 185 10.18 -18.92 4.47
CA GLN A 185 9.43 -18.24 5.53
C GLN A 185 9.07 -16.80 5.16
N SER A 186 9.92 -16.13 4.36
CA SER A 186 9.66 -14.78 3.87
C SER A 186 8.46 -14.72 2.91
N ASN A 187 8.06 -15.84 2.30
CA ASN A 187 6.92 -15.83 1.38
C ASN A 187 5.57 -16.01 2.09
N LYS A 188 5.55 -16.11 3.43
CA LYS A 188 4.33 -16.48 4.18
C LYS A 188 3.33 -15.34 4.30
N ASP A 189 3.81 -14.11 4.27
CA ASP A 189 3.02 -12.89 4.34
C ASP A 189 2.88 -12.19 2.99
N ASP A 190 3.48 -12.75 1.93
CA ASP A 190 3.23 -12.35 0.55
C ASP A 190 1.72 -12.36 0.25
N ILE A 191 1.25 -11.30 -0.39
CA ILE A 191 -0.11 -11.21 -0.94
C ILE A 191 0.02 -11.16 -2.45
N LYS A 192 -0.46 -12.21 -3.12
CA LYS A 192 -0.36 -12.39 -4.58
C LYS A 192 -1.74 -12.33 -5.22
N LEU A 193 -1.77 -12.01 -6.51
CA LEU A 193 -2.97 -12.15 -7.34
C LEU A 193 -3.35 -13.63 -7.52
#